data_AF-A0A5S4ZW11-F1
#
_entry.id   AF-A0A5S4ZW11-F1
#
_cell.length_a   1.000
_cell.length_b   1.000
_cell.length_c   1.000
_cell.angle_alpha   90.00
_cell.angle_beta   90.00
_cell.angle_gamma   90.00
#
_symmetry.space_group_name_H-M   'P 1'
#
loop_
_entity.id
_entity.type
_entity.pdbx_description
1 polymer ?
#
loop_
_entity_poly.entity_id
_entity_poly.type
_entity_poly.pdbx_seq_one_letter_code
_entity_poly.pdbx_strand_id
1 'polypeptide(L)'
;MNYKTAKALLMYYPVLYRRIADRRELLLGSHVSSLANTGRHGTGGHADPTASKGVMLADLGETSKALDKVVAFMNTLTPLEREMILTVWRCGTCTDWKWVARHTGMCIGECRKKWNQMTRCFLAFAGAVSGPDGTACVGGRQSQSLG
;
A
#
# COMPACT_ATOMS: atom_id res chain seq x y z
N MET A 1 -6.82 9.57 5.36
CA MET A 1 -7.14 8.15 5.04
C MET A 1 -8.18 7.65 6.03
N ASN A 2 -9.09 6.75 5.66
CA ASN A 2 -10.08 6.15 6.57
C ASN A 2 -9.80 4.65 6.84
N TYR A 3 -10.51 4.05 7.80
CA TYR A 3 -10.32 2.64 8.19
C TYR A 3 -10.55 1.63 7.05
N LYS A 4 -11.56 1.86 6.20
CA LYS A 4 -11.86 0.96 5.07
C LYS A 4 -10.71 0.98 4.05
N THR A 5 -10.19 2.17 3.74
CA THR A 5 -9.01 2.34 2.87
C THR A 5 -7.77 1.69 3.47
N ALA A 6 -7.51 1.92 4.76
CA ALA A 6 -6.38 1.31 5.48
C ALA A 6 -6.45 -0.23 5.42
N LYS A 7 -7.63 -0.80 5.70
CA LYS A 7 -7.86 -2.24 5.61
C LYS A 7 -7.66 -2.77 4.20
N ALA A 8 -8.17 -2.07 3.19
CA ALA A 8 -8.03 -2.47 1.79
C ALA A 8 -6.57 -2.44 1.33
N LEU A 9 -5.81 -1.40 1.71
CA LEU A 9 -4.38 -1.31 1.42
C LEU A 9 -3.62 -2.48 2.04
N LEU A 10 -3.84 -2.78 3.33
CA LEU A 10 -3.18 -3.91 3.98
C LEU A 10 -3.60 -5.26 3.38
N MET A 11 -4.86 -5.44 3.03
CA MET A 11 -5.38 -6.71 2.52
C MET A 11 -4.93 -7.00 1.07
N TYR A 12 -4.96 -5.97 0.22
CA TYR A 12 -4.74 -6.11 -1.22
C TYR A 12 -3.39 -5.58 -1.67
N TYR A 13 -2.47 -5.27 -0.75
CA TYR A 13 -1.14 -4.73 -1.06
C TYR A 13 -0.44 -5.45 -2.22
N PRO A 14 -0.30 -6.80 -2.26
CA PRO A 14 0.40 -7.47 -3.36
C PRO A 14 -0.27 -7.26 -4.72
N VAL A 15 -1.61 -7.25 -4.74
CA VAL A 15 -2.40 -7.06 -5.97
C VAL A 15 -2.30 -5.62 -6.44
N LEU A 16 -2.40 -4.66 -5.51
CA LEU A 16 -2.29 -3.23 -5.81
C LEU A 16 -0.88 -2.87 -6.28
N TYR A 17 0.14 -3.43 -5.64
CA TYR A 17 1.54 -3.21 -6.01
C TYR A 17 1.82 -3.70 -7.45
N ARG A 18 1.40 -4.92 -7.79
CA ARG A 18 1.51 -5.44 -9.17
C ARG A 18 0.77 -4.56 -10.17
N ARG A 19 -0.49 -4.20 -9.88
CA ARG A 19 -1.28 -3.33 -10.77
C ARG A 19 -0.62 -1.98 -11.05
N ILE A 20 0.04 -1.38 -10.05
CA ILE A 20 0.78 -0.12 -10.25
C ILE A 20 2.02 -0.36 -11.11
N ALA A 21 2.77 -1.44 -10.88
CA ALA A 21 3.92 -1.80 -11.71
C ALA A 21 3.51 -1.99 -13.18
N ASP A 22 2.48 -2.81 -13.44
CA ASP A 22 1.96 -3.09 -14.79
C ASP A 22 1.47 -1.80 -15.48
N ARG A 23 0.76 -0.93 -14.75
CA ARG A 23 0.26 0.34 -15.30
C ARG A 23 1.38 1.35 -15.58
N ARG A 24 2.40 1.41 -14.74
CA ARG A 24 3.59 2.25 -14.99
C ARG A 24 4.30 1.82 -16.26
N GLU A 25 4.52 0.52 -16.41
CA GLU A 25 5.16 -0.04 -17.61
C GLU A 25 4.34 0.23 -18.87
N LEU A 26 3.01 0.03 -18.81
CA LEU A 26 2.12 0.31 -19.95
C LEU A 26 2.11 1.80 -20.32
N LEU A 27 2.06 2.71 -19.35
CA LEU A 27 2.07 4.15 -19.62
C LEU A 27 3.41 4.60 -20.19
N LEU A 28 4.53 4.14 -19.62
CA LEU A 28 5.87 4.45 -20.13
C LEU A 28 6.08 3.88 -21.53
N GLY A 29 5.70 2.62 -21.77
CA GLY A 29 5.77 1.98 -23.08
C GLY A 29 4.93 2.75 -24.12
N SER A 30 3.69 3.10 -23.78
CA SER A 30 2.83 3.89 -24.67
C SER A 30 3.37 5.29 -24.96
N HIS A 31 4.07 5.90 -23.99
CA HIS A 31 4.66 7.23 -24.15
C HIS A 31 5.90 7.18 -25.05
N VAL A 32 6.77 6.17 -24.86
CA VAL A 32 7.93 5.93 -25.72
C VAL A 32 7.50 5.61 -27.15
N SER A 33 6.49 4.74 -27.34
CA SER A 33 5.94 4.45 -28.67
C SER A 33 5.26 5.66 -29.32
N SER A 34 4.56 6.50 -28.53
CA SER A 34 3.96 7.74 -29.05
C SER A 34 5.03 8.74 -29.48
N LEU A 35 6.10 8.93 -28.69
CA LEU A 35 7.23 9.80 -29.04
C LEU A 35 8.00 9.27 -30.26
N ALA A 36 8.16 7.95 -30.37
CA ALA A 36 8.78 7.32 -31.53
C ALA A 36 7.93 7.47 -32.81
N ASN A 37 6.60 7.52 -32.68
CA ASN A 37 5.66 7.63 -33.80
C ASN A 37 5.26 9.08 -34.15
N THR A 38 5.55 10.08 -33.31
CA THR A 38 5.27 11.51 -33.58
C THR A 38 6.08 12.12 -34.74
N GLY A 39 6.87 11.32 -35.45
CA GLY A 39 7.47 11.71 -36.73
C GLY A 39 6.52 11.71 -37.94
N ARG A 40 5.26 11.27 -37.82
CA ARG A 40 4.31 11.24 -38.95
C ARG A 40 2.90 11.71 -38.57
N HIS A 41 2.52 12.84 -39.17
CA HIS A 41 1.19 13.42 -39.34
C HIS A 41 0.50 14.05 -38.11
N GLY A 42 0.23 15.35 -38.21
CA GLY A 42 -0.75 16.04 -37.39
C GLY A 42 -2.13 16.07 -38.05
N THR A 43 -3.18 16.12 -37.25
CA THR A 43 -4.45 16.83 -37.53
C THR A 43 -5.43 16.65 -36.35
N GLY A 44 -6.05 17.75 -35.92
CA GLY A 44 -7.44 17.74 -35.42
C GLY A 44 -7.63 17.52 -33.92
N GLY A 45 -8.23 18.51 -33.26
CA GLY A 45 -8.35 18.57 -31.81
C GLY A 45 -9.18 17.46 -31.16
N HIS A 46 -8.73 17.03 -29.98
CA HIS A 46 -9.49 16.42 -28.88
C HIS A 46 -8.53 16.34 -27.68
N ALA A 47 -9.09 16.33 -26.46
CA ALA A 47 -8.42 16.38 -25.16
C ALA A 47 -6.93 15.99 -25.17
N ASP A 48 -6.05 16.89 -24.71
CA ASP A 48 -4.59 16.69 -24.69
C ASP A 48 -4.24 15.32 -24.07
N PRO A 49 -3.85 14.33 -24.89
CA PRO A 49 -3.56 12.97 -24.44
C PRO A 49 -2.40 12.97 -23.45
N THR A 50 -1.52 13.98 -23.53
CA THR A 50 -0.38 14.19 -22.63
C THR A 50 -0.87 14.64 -21.26
N ALA A 51 -1.84 15.58 -21.21
CA ALA A 51 -2.44 16.02 -19.96
C ALA A 51 -3.22 14.89 -19.26
N SER A 52 -3.99 14.09 -20.02
CA SER A 52 -4.69 12.91 -19.48
C SER A 52 -3.73 11.85 -18.91
N LYS A 53 -2.63 11.56 -19.62
CA LYS A 53 -1.56 10.69 -19.13
C LYS A 53 -0.86 11.27 -17.90
N GLY A 54 -0.66 12.59 -17.85
CA GLY A 54 -0.10 13.31 -16.70
C GLY A 54 -0.95 13.16 -15.44
N VAL A 55 -2.28 13.29 -15.56
CA VAL A 55 -3.22 13.06 -14.45
C VAL A 55 -3.19 11.60 -13.99
N MET A 56 -3.20 10.63 -14.92
CA MET A 56 -3.09 9.21 -14.56
C MET A 56 -1.77 8.88 -13.86
N LEU A 57 -0.66 9.50 -14.26
CA LEU A 57 0.63 9.35 -13.59
C LEU A 57 0.62 9.97 -12.18
N ALA A 58 -0.05 11.11 -11.99
CA ALA A 58 -0.21 11.73 -10.67
C ALA A 58 -1.02 10.83 -9.72
N ASP A 59 -2.15 10.28 -10.19
CA ASP A 59 -2.99 9.35 -9.41
C ASP A 59 -2.24 8.04 -9.05
N LEU A 60 -1.43 7.52 -9.98
CA LEU A 60 -0.53 6.40 -9.72
C LEU A 60 0.55 6.76 -8.70
N GLY A 61 1.03 8.01 -8.72
CA GLY A 61 1.97 8.56 -7.75
C GLY A 61 1.38 8.57 -6.33
N GLU A 62 0.15 9.03 -6.16
CA GLU A 62 -0.54 9.02 -4.86
C GLU A 62 -0.78 7.59 -4.34
N THR A 63 -1.20 6.69 -5.23
CA THR A 63 -1.42 5.28 -4.86
C THR A 63 -0.09 4.61 -4.49
N SER A 64 1.00 4.91 -5.20
CA SER A 64 2.35 4.45 -4.87
C SER A 64 2.78 4.92 -3.48
N LYS A 65 2.61 6.21 -3.17
CA LYS A 65 2.92 6.75 -1.83
C LYS A 65 2.13 6.04 -0.73
N ALA A 66 0.88 5.66 -0.99
CA ALA A 66 0.07 4.89 -0.05
C ALA A 66 0.59 3.46 0.16
N LEU A 67 1.13 2.82 -0.89
CA LEU A 67 1.77 1.50 -0.79
C LEU A 67 3.13 1.58 -0.09
N ASP A 68 3.91 2.63 -0.31
CA ASP A 68 5.19 2.84 0.39
C ASP A 68 4.98 2.92 1.90
N LYS A 69 3.87 3.54 2.35
CA LYS A 69 3.45 3.54 3.76
C LYS A 69 3.19 2.14 4.30
N VAL A 70 2.66 1.21 3.48
CA VAL A 70 2.47 -0.19 3.89
C VAL A 70 3.81 -0.87 4.10
N VAL A 71 4.78 -0.67 3.21
CA VAL A 71 6.15 -1.21 3.35
C VAL A 71 6.82 -0.67 4.61
N ALA A 72 6.76 0.65 4.82
CA ALA A 72 7.30 1.28 6.02
C ALA A 72 6.64 0.75 7.29
N PHE A 73 5.30 0.59 7.27
CA PHE A 73 4.56 0.03 8.39
C PHE A 73 4.96 -1.42 8.69
N MET A 74 5.18 -2.26 7.67
CA MET A 74 5.63 -3.65 7.83
C MET A 74 6.94 -3.75 8.63
N ASN A 75 7.84 -2.78 8.49
CA ASN A 75 9.10 -2.74 9.23
C ASN A 75 8.91 -2.45 10.73
N THR A 76 7.78 -1.85 11.12
CA THR A 76 7.43 -1.56 12.53
C THR A 76 6.72 -2.72 13.24
N LEU A 77 6.26 -3.72 12.48
CA LEU A 77 5.49 -4.83 13.01
C LEU A 77 6.37 -5.86 13.73
N THR A 78 5.80 -6.50 14.75
CA THR A 78 6.39 -7.67 15.40
C THR A 78 6.47 -8.86 14.43
N PRO A 79 7.33 -9.87 14.69
CA PRO A 79 7.42 -11.06 13.82
C PRO A 79 6.07 -11.77 13.61
N LEU A 80 5.27 -11.91 14.66
CA LEU A 80 3.94 -12.53 14.59
C LEU A 80 2.97 -11.73 13.71
N GLU A 81 2.97 -10.40 13.84
CA GLU A 81 2.13 -9.51 13.03
C GLU A 81 2.53 -9.53 11.55
N ARG A 82 3.84 -9.56 11.26
CA ARG A 82 4.33 -9.73 9.89
C ARG A 82 3.89 -11.06 9.32
N GLU A 83 4.08 -12.16 10.06
CA GLU A 83 3.68 -13.49 9.58
C GLU A 83 2.18 -13.54 9.32
N MET A 84 1.37 -12.91 10.17
CA MET A 84 -0.07 -12.83 9.97
C MET A 84 -0.46 -12.06 8.69
N ILE A 85 0.21 -10.94 8.39
CA ILE A 85 -0.02 -10.20 7.13
C ILE A 85 0.45 -11.01 5.92
N LEU A 86 1.64 -11.59 5.97
CA LEU A 86 2.17 -12.44 4.89
C LEU A 86 1.25 -13.63 4.62
N THR A 87 0.73 -14.22 5.69
CA THR A 87 -0.27 -15.27 5.65
C THR A 87 -1.49 -14.74 4.88
N VAL A 88 -2.14 -13.65 5.32
CA VAL A 88 -3.28 -13.06 4.58
C VAL A 88 -2.96 -12.84 3.09
N TRP A 89 -1.78 -12.34 2.76
CA TRP A 89 -1.34 -12.14 1.37
C TRP A 89 -1.19 -13.43 0.57
N ARG A 90 -0.74 -14.52 1.20
CA ARG A 90 -0.63 -15.85 0.59
C ARG A 90 -1.99 -16.51 0.35
N CYS A 91 -2.99 -16.29 1.21
CA CYS A 91 -4.38 -16.69 0.92
C CYS A 91 -4.92 -15.91 -0.29
N GLY A 92 -4.43 -14.69 -0.51
CA GLY A 92 -4.92 -13.78 -1.53
C GLY A 92 -6.10 -12.98 -1.00
N THR A 93 -7.22 -12.96 -1.72
CA THR A 93 -8.40 -12.17 -1.34
C THR A 93 -9.28 -12.84 -0.28
N CYS A 94 -8.99 -14.10 0.09
CA CYS A 94 -9.74 -14.82 1.11
C CYS A 94 -9.37 -14.36 2.53
N THR A 95 -10.34 -13.81 3.24
CA THR A 95 -10.29 -13.64 4.70
C THR A 95 -10.61 -14.96 5.42
N ASP A 96 -10.01 -16.07 4.97
CA ASP A 96 -10.15 -17.33 5.67
C ASP A 96 -9.32 -17.30 6.95
N TRP A 97 -9.92 -16.75 7.99
CA TRP A 97 -9.33 -16.65 9.31
C TRP A 97 -9.01 -18.02 9.93
N LYS A 98 -9.61 -19.12 9.44
CA LYS A 98 -9.23 -20.46 9.89
C LYS A 98 -7.83 -20.83 9.40
N TRP A 99 -7.50 -20.44 8.16
CA TRP A 99 -6.17 -20.69 7.60
C TRP A 99 -5.12 -19.79 8.26
N VAL A 100 -5.44 -18.53 8.56
CA VAL A 100 -4.57 -17.63 9.34
C VAL A 100 -4.32 -18.18 10.74
N ALA A 101 -5.39 -18.57 11.46
CA ALA A 101 -5.32 -19.14 12.79
C ALA A 101 -4.39 -20.35 12.88
N ARG A 102 -4.46 -21.25 11.88
CA ARG A 102 -3.58 -22.43 11.78
C ARG A 102 -2.10 -22.06 11.65
N HIS A 103 -1.78 -21.01 10.91
CA HIS A 103 -0.38 -20.58 10.69
C HIS A 103 0.19 -19.79 11.86
N THR A 104 -0.65 -19.02 12.56
CA THR A 104 -0.20 -18.18 13.68
C THR A 104 -0.34 -18.84 15.05
N GLY A 105 -0.98 -20.02 15.14
CA GLY A 105 -1.26 -20.69 16.41
C GLY A 105 -2.26 -19.96 17.32
N MET A 106 -3.01 -18.98 16.78
CA MET A 106 -3.99 -18.19 17.51
C MET A 106 -5.41 -18.67 17.19
N CYS A 107 -6.38 -18.40 18.05
CA CYS A 107 -7.77 -18.66 17.68
C CYS A 107 -8.27 -17.62 16.65
N ILE A 108 -9.36 -17.95 15.93
CA ILE A 108 -9.95 -17.08 14.90
C ILE A 108 -10.34 -15.70 15.47
N GLY A 109 -10.88 -15.67 16.69
CA GLY A 109 -11.28 -14.43 17.36
C GLY A 109 -10.11 -13.51 17.63
N GLU A 110 -8.98 -14.06 18.10
CA GLU A 110 -7.74 -13.32 18.33
C GLU A 110 -7.14 -12.80 17.04
N CYS A 111 -7.10 -13.63 15.98
CA CYS A 111 -6.66 -13.20 14.65
C CYS A 111 -7.46 -11.97 14.19
N ARG A 112 -8.79 -11.98 14.32
CA ARG A 112 -9.63 -10.84 13.92
C ARG A 112 -9.37 -9.60 14.78
N LYS A 113 -9.25 -9.77 16.11
CA LYS A 113 -8.94 -8.65 17.02
C LYS A 113 -7.59 -8.03 16.68
N LYS A 114 -6.56 -8.86 16.50
CA LYS A 114 -5.20 -8.44 16.14
C LYS A 114 -5.17 -7.78 14.76
N TRP A 115 -5.91 -8.29 13.78
CA TRP A 115 -6.02 -7.67 12.46
C TRP A 115 -6.64 -6.27 12.53
N ASN A 116 -7.74 -6.14 13.26
CA ASN A 116 -8.39 -4.84 13.45
C ASN A 116 -7.49 -3.86 14.19
N GLN A 117 -6.73 -4.33 15.19
CA GLN A 117 -5.72 -3.53 15.87
C GLN A 117 -4.63 -3.06 14.90
N MET A 118 -4.01 -3.96 14.14
CA MET A 118 -3.00 -3.60 13.13
C MET A 118 -3.54 -2.60 12.10
N THR A 119 -4.80 -2.76 11.69
CA THR A 119 -5.45 -1.82 10.75
C THR A 119 -5.59 -0.42 11.37
N ARG A 120 -5.93 -0.33 12.66
CA ARG A 120 -5.98 0.96 13.38
C ARG A 120 -4.58 1.56 13.58
N CYS A 121 -3.59 0.74 13.91
CA CYS A 121 -2.20 1.17 14.01
C CYS A 121 -1.68 1.70 12.68
N PHE A 122 -1.98 1.02 11.56
CA PHE A 122 -1.62 1.50 10.23
C PHE A 122 -2.32 2.82 9.88
N LEU A 123 -3.61 2.95 10.22
CA LEU A 123 -4.35 4.19 10.02
C LEU A 123 -3.70 5.37 10.76
N ALA A 124 -3.31 5.17 12.01
CA ALA A 124 -2.61 6.18 12.80
C ALA A 124 -1.22 6.49 12.24
N PHE A 125 -0.44 5.45 11.92
CA PHE A 125 0.89 5.56 11.32
C PHE A 125 0.86 6.38 10.03
N ALA A 126 -0.03 6.02 9.11
CA ALA A 126 -0.13 6.69 7.81
C ALA A 126 -0.67 8.12 7.92
N GLY A 127 -1.40 8.45 8.99
CA GLY A 127 -1.80 9.82 9.34
C GLY A 127 -0.63 10.64 9.90
N ALA A 128 0.18 10.05 10.78
CA ALA A 128 1.37 10.70 11.35
C ALA A 128 2.45 10.98 10.29
N VAL A 129 2.68 10.05 9.37
CA VAL A 129 3.61 10.20 8.23
C VAL A 129 3.14 11.25 7.21
N SER A 130 1.91 11.74 7.33
CA SER A 130 1.35 12.81 6.49
C SER A 130 1.45 14.22 7.10
N GLY A 131 2.13 14.39 8.24
CA GLY A 131 2.47 15.72 8.76
C GLY A 131 3.51 16.44 7.89
N PRO A 132 3.53 17.79 7.87
CA PRO A 132 4.37 18.59 6.97
C PRO A 132 5.88 18.34 7.10
N ASP A 133 6.35 17.77 8.22
CA ASP A 133 7.78 17.74 8.55
C ASP A 133 8.42 16.34 8.54
N GLY A 134 7.72 15.28 8.15
CA GLY A 134 8.34 13.94 8.03
C GLY A 134 8.90 13.35 9.33
N THR A 135 8.71 14.00 10.48
CA THR A 135 9.16 13.51 11.80
C THR A 135 8.24 12.39 12.27
N ALA A 136 8.61 11.15 11.99
CA ALA A 136 7.94 9.98 12.55
C ALA A 136 8.11 9.98 14.08
N CYS A 137 7.01 10.07 14.82
CA CYS A 137 6.99 9.79 16.26
C CYS A 137 7.24 8.28 16.46
N VAL A 138 8.51 7.88 16.56
CA VAL A 138 8.87 6.58 17.12
C VAL A 138 8.52 6.65 18.60
N GLY A 139 7.37 6.09 18.97
CA GLY A 139 7.00 5.83 20.35
C GLY A 139 7.96 4.82 20.97
N GLY A 140 9.15 5.29 21.33
CA GLY A 140 10.15 4.56 22.09
C GLY A 140 9.65 4.33 23.51
N ARG A 141 9.32 3.07 23.78
CA ARG A 141 9.32 2.40 25.08
C ARG A 141 10.04 3.17 26.19
N GLN A 142 9.33 3.36 27.29
CA GLN A 142 9.86 3.70 28.60
C GLN A 142 11.16 2.93 28.89
N SER A 143 12.24 3.66 29.12
CA SER A 143 13.40 3.17 29.84
C SER A 143 12.96 2.86 31.28
N GLN A 144 12.80 1.59 31.61
CA GLN A 144 12.91 1.16 33.01
C GLN A 144 14.38 1.32 33.40
N SER A 145 14.68 2.23 34.33
CA SER A 145 15.97 2.23 35.00
C SER A 145 16.04 1.02 35.92
N LEU A 146 16.93 0.09 35.60
CA LEU A 146 17.53 -0.81 36.57
C LEU A 146 18.65 -0.03 37.26
N GLY A 147 18.64 0.00 38.59
CA GLY A 147 19.69 0.59 39.42
C GLY A 147 19.14 1.50 40.49
#